data_AF-A0A1Z9LM11-F1
#
_entry.id   AF-A0A1Z9LM11-F1
#
_cell.length_a   1.000
_cell.length_b   1.000
_cell.length_c   1.000
_cell.angle_alpha   90.00
_cell.angle_beta   90.00
_cell.angle_gamma   90.00
#
_symmetry.space_group_name_H-M   'P 1'
#
loop_
_entity.id
_entity.type
_entity.pdbx_description
1 polymer ?
#
loop_
_entity_poly.entity_id
_entity_poly.type
_entity_poly.pdbx_seq_one_letter_code
_entity_poly.pdbx_strand_id
1 'polypeptide(L)'
;MHNRDAVFLDELCPKLRVRRWRQSLHTHTGKSCIYCGKPSESIDHILPRAKGGLSVTENCVPACLSCNGHKSDSDVFDWYRRQRFYDPRRAMAIRAWMDGDLRLALRLLQWAQPDQPVSGSEEPPFMFQTA
;
A
#
# COMPACT_ATOMS: atom_id res chain seq x y z
N MET A 1 -11.66 -22.55 -31.23
CA MET A 1 -11.66 -21.08 -31.36
C MET A 1 -10.43 -20.54 -30.64
N HIS A 2 -9.76 -19.59 -31.28
CA HIS A 2 -8.37 -19.25 -31.05
C HIS A 2 -8.18 -18.46 -29.76
N ASN A 3 -7.04 -18.65 -29.10
CA ASN A 3 -6.50 -17.84 -27.98
C ASN A 3 -6.25 -16.35 -28.37
N ARG A 4 -6.86 -15.87 -29.46
CA ARG A 4 -6.74 -14.50 -30.01
C ARG A 4 -8.00 -13.66 -29.73
N ASP A 5 -9.06 -14.26 -29.19
CA ASP A 5 -10.32 -13.59 -28.87
C ASP A 5 -10.49 -13.34 -27.37
N ALA A 6 -9.40 -13.37 -26.60
CA ALA A 6 -9.43 -13.00 -25.19
C ALA A 6 -9.64 -11.49 -25.07
N VAL A 7 -10.89 -11.05 -25.19
CA VAL A 7 -11.26 -9.68 -24.88
C VAL A 7 -10.91 -9.43 -23.43
N PHE A 8 -9.96 -8.53 -23.18
CA PHE A 8 -9.58 -8.16 -21.82
C PHE A 8 -10.80 -7.55 -21.14
N LEU A 9 -11.43 -8.29 -20.23
CA LEU A 9 -12.64 -7.85 -19.49
C LEU A 9 -12.46 -6.49 -18.78
N ASP A 10 -11.22 -6.07 -18.52
CA ASP A 10 -10.86 -4.77 -17.93
C ASP A 10 -10.96 -3.58 -18.89
N GLU A 11 -10.98 -3.85 -20.20
CA GLU A 11 -11.21 -2.85 -21.25
C GLU A 11 -12.70 -2.59 -21.43
N LEU A 12 -13.53 -3.61 -21.26
CA LEU A 12 -14.98 -3.50 -21.38
C LEU A 12 -15.68 -3.01 -20.10
N CYS A 13 -15.10 -3.26 -18.92
CA CYS A 13 -15.73 -2.92 -17.64
C CYS A 13 -14.82 -2.03 -16.76
N PRO A 14 -15.04 -0.70 -16.76
CA PRO A 14 -14.27 0.22 -15.92
C PRO A 14 -14.29 -0.13 -14.43
N LYS A 15 -15.40 -0.69 -13.92
CA LYS A 15 -15.52 -1.10 -12.51
C LYS A 15 -14.55 -2.24 -12.15
N LEU A 16 -14.34 -3.19 -13.06
CA LEU A 16 -13.38 -4.28 -12.86
C LEU A 16 -11.94 -3.76 -12.88
N ARG A 17 -11.62 -2.86 -13.80
CA ARG A 17 -10.33 -2.17 -13.86
C ARG A 17 -10.00 -1.45 -12.55
N VAL A 18 -10.92 -0.63 -12.05
CA VAL A 18 -10.74 0.09 -10.78
C VAL A 18 -10.58 -0.87 -9.61
N ARG A 19 -11.36 -1.95 -9.56
CA ARG A 19 -11.24 -2.97 -8.50
C ARG A 19 -9.88 -3.67 -8.54
N ARG A 20 -9.40 -4.07 -9.72
CA ARG A 20 -8.09 -4.73 -9.90
C ARG A 20 -6.94 -3.78 -9.57
N TRP A 21 -7.03 -2.52 -9.97
CA TRP A 21 -6.06 -1.49 -9.60
C TRP A 21 -6.01 -1.28 -8.08
N ARG A 22 -7.17 -1.15 -7.40
CA ARG A 22 -7.19 -1.05 -5.93
C ARG A 22 -6.58 -2.29 -5.26
N GLN A 23 -6.87 -3.48 -5.79
CA GLN A 23 -6.30 -4.73 -5.29
C GLN A 23 -4.78 -4.77 -5.47
N SER A 24 -4.25 -4.25 -6.59
CA SER A 24 -2.82 -4.22 -6.82
C SER A 24 -2.10 -3.33 -5.81
N LEU A 25 -2.65 -2.19 -5.40
CA LEU A 25 -2.06 -1.33 -4.36
C LEU A 25 -1.80 -2.08 -3.05
N HIS A 26 -2.77 -2.90 -2.61
CA HIS A 26 -2.59 -3.78 -1.45
C HIS A 26 -1.50 -4.83 -1.69
N THR A 27 -1.45 -5.43 -2.87
CA THR A 27 -0.45 -6.44 -3.19
C THR A 27 0.98 -5.88 -3.18
N HIS A 28 1.19 -4.64 -3.66
CA HIS A 28 2.51 -4.01 -3.69
C HIS A 28 3.15 -3.94 -2.30
N THR A 29 2.37 -3.68 -1.25
CA THR A 29 2.88 -3.56 0.13
C THR A 29 2.74 -4.84 0.95
N GLY A 30 2.44 -5.99 0.33
CA GLY A 30 2.18 -7.23 1.07
C GLY A 30 0.96 -7.14 2.00
N LYS A 31 -0.06 -6.35 1.60
CA LYS A 31 -1.25 -6.02 2.39
C LYS A 31 -0.93 -5.29 3.71
N SER A 32 0.16 -4.53 3.74
CA SER A 32 0.58 -3.71 4.87
C SER A 32 0.15 -2.25 4.70
N CYS A 33 -0.36 -1.65 5.77
CA CYS A 33 -0.70 -0.24 5.85
C CYS A 33 0.59 0.59 5.71
N ILE A 34 0.60 1.55 4.78
CA ILE A 34 1.78 2.38 4.51
C ILE A 34 2.19 3.21 5.75
N TYR A 35 1.22 3.58 6.59
CA TYR A 35 1.43 4.43 7.76
C TYR A 35 1.95 3.67 8.98
N CYS A 36 1.26 2.59 9.38
CA CYS A 36 1.51 1.93 10.66
C CYS A 36 1.97 0.48 10.53
N GLY A 37 1.94 -0.09 9.33
CA GLY A 37 2.38 -1.47 9.10
C GLY A 37 1.40 -2.57 9.50
N LYS A 38 0.25 -2.23 10.09
CA LYS A 38 -0.84 -3.18 10.34
C LYS A 38 -1.49 -3.61 9.02
N PRO A 39 -2.31 -4.68 9.00
CA PRO A 39 -3.02 -5.09 7.79
C PRO A 39 -3.81 -3.93 7.15
N SER A 40 -3.66 -3.76 5.84
CA SER A 40 -4.40 -2.77 5.06
C SER A 40 -5.77 -3.31 4.65
N GLU A 41 -6.80 -2.48 4.81
CA GLU A 41 -8.20 -2.84 4.58
C GLU A 41 -8.90 -1.88 3.61
N SER A 42 -8.29 -0.72 3.39
CA SER A 42 -8.81 0.36 2.57
C SER A 42 -7.71 1.00 1.73
N ILE A 43 -8.12 1.82 0.76
CA ILE A 43 -7.22 2.70 0.01
C ILE A 43 -7.49 4.11 0.49
N ASP A 44 -6.44 4.77 0.96
CA ASP A 44 -6.46 6.17 1.38
C ASP A 44 -5.87 7.06 0.27
N HIS A 45 -6.33 8.31 0.25
CA HIS A 45 -5.83 9.35 -0.64
C HIS A 45 -4.85 10.23 0.13
N ILE A 46 -3.59 10.27 -0.30
CA ILE A 46 -2.52 11.06 0.33
C ILE A 46 -2.95 12.54 0.38
N LEU A 47 -3.19 13.15 -0.79
CA LEU A 47 -3.97 14.36 -0.94
C LEU A 47 -5.46 13.96 -0.91
N PRO A 48 -6.24 14.40 0.10
CA PRO A 48 -7.65 14.02 0.22
C PRO A 48 -8.48 14.39 -1.00
N ARG A 49 -9.47 13.54 -1.35
CA ARG A 49 -10.40 13.83 -2.46
C ARG A 49 -11.14 15.15 -2.28
N ALA A 50 -11.53 15.49 -1.05
CA ALA A 50 -12.19 16.77 -0.73
C ALA A 50 -11.31 18.00 -1.06
N LYS A 51 -9.99 17.80 -1.19
CA LYS A 51 -9.00 18.81 -1.54
C LYS A 51 -8.45 18.63 -2.97
N GLY A 52 -9.16 17.89 -3.82
CA GLY A 52 -8.79 17.69 -5.23
C GLY A 52 -7.89 16.49 -5.50
N GLY A 53 -7.67 15.61 -4.53
CA GLY A 53 -6.88 14.39 -4.70
C GLY A 53 -7.40 13.45 -5.80
N LEU A 54 -6.53 13.11 -6.76
CA LEU A 54 -6.84 12.19 -7.86
C LEU A 54 -6.78 10.72 -7.41
N SER A 55 -7.50 9.84 -8.11
CA SER A 55 -7.41 8.38 -7.89
C SER A 55 -6.36 7.78 -8.82
N VAL A 56 -5.10 8.09 -8.55
CA VAL A 56 -3.91 7.61 -9.27
C VAL A 56 -2.96 6.93 -8.30
N THR A 57 -2.04 6.10 -8.78
CA THR A 57 -1.15 5.29 -7.93
C THR A 57 -0.35 6.18 -6.98
N GLU A 58 0.17 7.30 -7.46
CA GLU A 58 0.99 8.27 -6.72
C GLU A 58 0.23 8.91 -5.56
N ASN A 59 -1.10 8.96 -5.62
CA ASN A 59 -1.94 9.56 -4.58
C ASN A 59 -2.74 8.53 -3.76
N CYS A 60 -2.75 7.26 -4.16
CA CYS A 60 -3.55 6.23 -3.52
C CYS A 60 -2.68 5.15 -2.88
N VAL A 61 -2.84 4.98 -1.58
CA VAL A 61 -2.00 4.08 -0.77
C VAL A 61 -2.83 3.08 0.03
N PRO A 62 -2.33 1.87 0.27
CA PRO A 62 -2.99 0.92 1.16
C PRO A 62 -2.91 1.38 2.61
N ALA A 63 -4.06 1.41 3.29
CA ALA A 63 -4.18 1.86 4.67
C ALA A 63 -5.16 0.97 5.47
N CYS A 64 -4.91 0.81 6.77
CA CYS A 64 -5.92 0.25 7.68
C CYS A 64 -7.04 1.26 7.94
N LEU A 65 -8.22 0.78 8.35
CA LEU A 65 -9.38 1.65 8.60
C LEU A 65 -9.10 2.71 9.68
N SER A 66 -8.36 2.34 10.73
CA SER A 66 -8.01 3.26 11.82
C SER A 66 -7.13 4.42 11.36
N CYS A 67 -6.08 4.16 10.56
CA CYS A 67 -5.22 5.23 10.06
C CYS A 67 -5.93 6.11 9.04
N ASN A 68 -6.66 5.50 8.09
CA ASN A 68 -7.42 6.24 7.08
C ASN A 68 -8.45 7.16 7.73
N GLY A 69 -9.27 6.63 8.65
CA GLY A 69 -10.26 7.42 9.39
C GLY A 69 -9.65 8.52 10.26
N HIS A 70 -8.52 8.26 10.92
CA HIS A 70 -7.86 9.27 11.76
C HIS A 70 -7.17 10.38 10.94
N LYS A 71 -6.61 10.04 9.77
CA LYS A 71 -6.06 11.03 8.84
C LYS A 71 -7.17 11.90 8.27
N SER A 72 -8.26 11.28 7.80
CA SER A 72 -9.38 11.96 7.16
C SER A 72 -8.87 12.91 6.05
N ASP A 73 -9.24 14.19 6.12
CA ASP A 73 -8.84 15.25 5.20
C ASP A 73 -7.60 16.04 5.66
N SER A 74 -6.88 15.57 6.68
CA SER A 74 -5.63 16.18 7.13
C SER A 74 -4.53 16.05 6.07
N ASP A 75 -3.57 16.99 6.09
CA ASP A 75 -2.30 16.80 5.39
C ASP A 75 -1.60 15.54 5.92
N VAL A 76 -1.09 14.72 5.00
CA VAL A 76 -0.53 13.40 5.31
C VAL A 76 0.70 13.49 6.20
N PHE A 77 1.61 14.44 5.94
CA PHE A 77 2.90 14.50 6.62
C PHE A 77 2.73 15.13 7.99
N ASP A 78 1.93 16.18 8.08
CA ASP A 78 1.56 16.81 9.34
C ASP A 78 0.85 15.82 10.26
N TRP A 79 -0.15 15.10 9.74
CA TRP A 79 -0.86 14.08 10.50
C TRP A 79 0.08 12.95 10.92
N TYR A 80 0.86 12.40 9.98
CA TYR A 80 1.69 11.24 10.25
C TYR A 80 2.76 11.53 11.31
N ARG A 81 3.35 12.74 11.29
CA ARG A 81 4.35 13.18 12.27
C ARG A 81 3.83 13.25 13.71
N ARG A 82 2.51 13.37 13.89
CA ARG A 82 1.85 13.39 15.21
C ARG A 82 1.49 12.01 15.74
N GLN A 83 1.68 10.94 14.96
CA GLN A 83 1.29 9.59 15.37
C GLN A 83 2.33 8.95 16.30
N ARG A 84 1.87 8.16 17.28
CA ARG A 84 2.75 7.42 18.20
C ARG A 84 3.63 6.37 17.50
N PHE A 85 3.21 5.92 16.32
CA PHE A 85 3.91 4.95 15.47
C PHE A 85 4.66 5.62 14.31
N TYR A 86 4.95 6.92 14.40
CA TYR A 86 5.72 7.63 13.39
C TYR A 86 7.08 6.95 13.17
N ASP A 87 7.40 6.68 11.90
CA ASP A 87 8.70 6.19 11.47
C ASP A 87 9.21 7.05 10.29
N PRO A 88 10.40 7.67 10.39
CA PRO A 88 10.95 8.48 9.31
C PRO A 88 11.13 7.68 8.00
N ARG A 89 11.39 6.38 8.05
CA ARG A 89 11.51 5.52 6.86
C ARG A 89 10.19 5.40 6.12
N ARG A 90 9.08 5.30 6.85
CA ARG A 90 7.72 5.27 6.27
C ARG A 90 7.32 6.64 5.71
N ALA A 91 7.70 7.73 6.38
CA ALA A 91 7.51 9.08 5.83
C ALA A 91 8.27 9.26 4.50
N MET A 92 9.50 8.77 4.43
CA MET A 92 10.26 8.74 3.17
C MET A 92 9.61 7.83 2.13
N ALA A 93 9.06 6.67 2.54
CA ALA A 93 8.36 5.77 1.63
C ALA A 93 7.12 6.42 1.02
N ILE A 94 6.33 7.16 1.81
CA ILE A 94 5.17 7.91 1.33
C ILE A 94 5.60 8.96 0.31
N ARG A 95 6.70 9.68 0.54
CA ARG A 95 7.25 10.64 -0.42
C ARG A 95 7.68 9.98 -1.72
N ALA A 96 8.48 8.91 -1.64
CA ALA A 96 8.89 8.15 -2.82
C ALA A 96 7.70 7.60 -3.62
N TRP A 97 6.64 7.18 -2.92
CA TRP A 97 5.38 6.74 -3.54
C TRP A 97 4.69 7.88 -4.30
N MET A 98 4.62 9.09 -3.72
CA MET A 98 4.09 10.29 -4.37
C MET A 98 4.88 10.69 -5.61
N ASP A 99 6.20 10.49 -5.58
CA ASP A 99 7.09 10.80 -6.70
C ASP A 99 7.07 9.71 -7.80
N GLY A 100 6.31 8.63 -7.60
CA GLY A 100 6.23 7.49 -8.54
C GLY A 100 7.37 6.50 -8.43
N ASP A 101 8.32 6.68 -7.50
CA ASP A 101 9.40 5.73 -7.23
C ASP A 101 8.93 4.61 -6.28
N LEU A 102 8.09 3.74 -6.83
CA LEU A 102 7.55 2.58 -6.08
C LEU A 102 8.65 1.64 -5.62
N ARG A 103 9.76 1.52 -6.35
CA ARG A 103 10.87 0.63 -5.96
C ARG A 103 11.51 1.12 -4.66
N LEU A 104 11.82 2.41 -4.57
CA LEU A 104 12.34 3.01 -3.35
C LEU A 104 11.32 2.97 -2.21
N ALA A 105 10.06 3.29 -2.50
CA ALA A 105 8.98 3.25 -1.50
C ALA A 105 8.87 1.87 -0.85
N LEU A 106 8.82 0.80 -1.64
CA LEU A 106 8.72 -0.57 -1.14
C LEU A 106 9.96 -1.00 -0.35
N ARG A 107 11.16 -0.58 -0.78
CA ARG A 107 12.39 -0.87 -0.04
C ARG A 107 12.42 -0.21 1.33
N LEU A 108 11.98 1.04 1.42
CA LEU A 108 11.86 1.77 2.68
C LEU A 108 10.83 1.15 3.63
N LEU A 109 9.70 0.68 3.11
CA LEU A 109 8.69 -0.06 3.89
C LEU A 109 9.24 -1.37 4.45
N GLN A 110 9.99 -2.12 3.64
CA GLN A 110 10.65 -3.35 4.09
C GLN A 110 11.62 -3.08 5.25
N TRP A 111 12.41 -2.00 5.18
CA TRP A 111 13.32 -1.63 6.27
C TRP A 111 12.60 -1.11 7.50
N ALA A 112 11.42 -0.51 7.35
CA ALA A 112 10.60 -0.09 8.48
C ALA A 112 9.99 -1.29 9.23
N GLN A 113 9.88 -2.45 8.59
CA GLN A 113 9.30 -3.66 9.20
C GLN A 113 9.92 -4.93 8.59
N PRO A 114 11.17 -5.28 8.99
CA PRO A 114 11.92 -6.38 8.37
C PRO A 114 11.29 -7.75 8.61
N ASP A 115 10.57 -7.92 9.72
CA ASP A 115 10.01 -9.21 10.15
C ASP A 115 8.60 -9.50 9.60
N GLN A 116 8.04 -8.64 8.74
CA GLN A 116 6.76 -8.97 8.09
C GLN A 116 6.96 -10.04 7.01
N PRO A 117 6.26 -11.18 7.09
CA PRO A 117 6.38 -12.22 6.10
C PRO A 117 5.93 -11.68 4.75
N VAL A 118 6.83 -11.74 3.77
CA VAL A 118 6.52 -11.43 2.38
C VAL A 118 5.48 -12.45 1.93
N SER A 119 4.30 -11.99 1.51
CA SER A 119 3.25 -12.90 1.04
C SER A 119 3.77 -13.72 -0.15
N GLY A 120 4.15 -14.97 0.09
CA GLY A 120 4.71 -15.87 -0.93
C GLY A 120 5.82 -16.82 -0.47
N SER A 121 6.37 -16.68 0.74
CA SER A 121 7.32 -17.66 1.30
C SER A 121 6.81 -18.19 2.64
N GLU A 122 6.05 -19.28 2.60
CA GLU A 122 5.94 -20.19 3.74
C GLU A 122 7.28 -20.92 3.88
N GLU A 123 8.30 -20.23 4.39
CA GLU A 123 9.46 -20.91 4.96
C GLU A 123 9.02 -21.41 6.35
N PRO A 124 9.05 -22.72 6.63
CA PRO A 124 8.72 -23.22 7.96
C PRO A 124 9.69 -22.61 8.98
N PRO A 125 9.25 -22.39 10.23
CA PRO A 125 10.13 -21.88 11.26
C PRO A 125 11.35 -22.81 11.36
N PHE A 126 12.55 -22.23 11.25
CA PHE A 126 13.80 -22.90 11.60
C PHE A 126 13.66 -23.39 13.05
N MET A 127 13.29 -24.66 13.21
CA MET A 127 13.43 -25.32 14.49
C MET A 127 14.93 -25.39 14.78
N PHE A 128 15.37 -24.62 15.77
CA PHE A 128 16.69 -24.79 16.34
C PHE A 128 16.83 -26.25 16.80
N GLN A 129 17.78 -26.96 16.20
CA GLN A 129 18.20 -28.29 16.62
C GLN A 129 18.71 -28.22 18.06
N THR A 130 18.28 -29.14 18.91
CA THR A 130 19.09 -29.60 20.04
C THR A 130 19.63 -30.99 19.68
N ALA A 131 20.96 -31.10 19.66
CA ALA A 131 21.71 -32.35 19.53
C ALA A 131 21.56 -33.23 20.77
#